data_AF-A0A257UET2-F1
#
_entry.id   AF-A0A257UET2-F1
#
_cell.length_a   1.000
_cell.length_b   1.000
_cell.length_c   1.000
_cell.angle_alpha   90.00
_cell.angle_beta   90.00
_cell.angle_gamma   90.00
#
_symmetry.space_group_name_H-M   'P 1'
#
loop_
_entity.id
_entity.type
_entity.pdbx_description
1 polymer ?
#
loop_
_entity_poly.entity_id
_entity_poly.type
_entity_poly.pdbx_seq_one_letter_code
_entity_poly.pdbx_strand_id
1 'polypeptide(L)'
;MGMSATVEVRLDESAVPERAAAPDSTVPKGSELVLESTTHLFGRVFFARERVDPVNARARRIVDTETGARFHRKTYTLTAHGLLLDMLEPASGSESRLAPGRWTRETRSFTPYPRGLAEGAVIIGPIGLLYAASAASLTAPGDAITVFVLVQTHVEQVTLRVDRVATVALDFQERSGSAVRDVHEQLSALLLVAHSRPVDPSSESAFRIFGLGGDVELVWDPVRRLPVEITGSVKVLGRVHVRLASATLRAGGVS
;
A
#
# COMPACT_ATOMS: atom_id res chain seq x y z
N MET A 1 0.32 21.77 17.47
CA MET A 1 1.30 21.67 16.36
C MET A 1 1.05 20.34 15.67
N GLY A 2 0.58 20.35 14.43
CA GLY A 2 0.36 19.11 13.66
C GLY A 2 1.70 18.58 13.15
N MET A 3 1.94 17.28 13.35
CA MET A 3 3.13 16.60 12.85
C MET A 3 2.85 16.11 11.41
N SER A 4 3.70 16.50 10.46
CA SER A 4 3.59 16.12 9.06
C SER A 4 4.57 15.01 8.69
N ALA A 5 4.09 14.03 7.92
CA ALA A 5 4.87 13.00 7.27
C ALA A 5 4.54 13.01 5.78
N THR A 6 5.44 12.49 4.94
CA THR A 6 5.25 12.52 3.49
C THR A 6 5.15 11.12 2.90
N VAL A 7 4.33 11.00 1.87
CA VAL A 7 4.25 9.80 1.02
C VAL A 7 4.60 10.15 -0.43
N GLU A 8 5.38 9.28 -1.04
CA GLU A 8 5.60 9.25 -2.49
C GLU A 8 4.87 8.03 -3.05
N VAL A 9 4.06 8.21 -4.09
CA VAL A 9 3.30 7.11 -4.73
C VAL A 9 3.72 6.99 -6.19
N ARG A 10 4.04 5.77 -6.62
CA ARG A 10 4.33 5.43 -8.01
C ARG A 10 3.41 4.29 -8.47
N LEU A 11 2.70 4.53 -9.57
CA LEU A 11 1.82 3.56 -10.23
C LEU A 11 2.37 3.29 -11.64
N ASP A 12 2.99 2.13 -11.86
CA ASP A 12 3.65 1.79 -13.13
C ASP A 12 3.35 0.35 -13.55
N GLU A 13 3.07 0.08 -14.83
CA GLU A 13 3.14 -1.30 -15.34
C GLU A 13 4.53 -1.44 -15.95
N SER A 14 5.41 -2.17 -15.25
CA SER A 14 6.76 -2.39 -15.72
C SER A 14 7.02 -3.88 -15.84
N ALA A 15 7.49 -4.31 -17.01
CA ALA A 15 8.15 -5.60 -17.16
C ALA A 15 9.52 -5.49 -16.49
N VAL A 16 9.67 -6.05 -15.28
CA VAL A 16 10.97 -6.06 -14.59
C VAL A 16 11.79 -7.27 -15.06
N PRO A 17 13.05 -7.10 -15.49
CA PRO A 17 13.93 -8.23 -15.79
C PRO A 17 14.19 -9.03 -14.51
N GLU A 18 13.86 -10.32 -14.59
CA GLU A 18 14.03 -11.31 -13.55
C GLU A 18 15.52 -11.46 -13.19
N ARG A 19 15.90 -11.08 -11.97
CA ARG A 19 17.23 -11.41 -11.44
C ARG A 19 17.12 -12.71 -10.64
N ALA A 20 17.45 -13.80 -11.32
CA ALA A 20 17.77 -15.15 -10.83
C ALA A 20 16.92 -15.64 -9.65
N ALA A 21 15.74 -16.19 -9.95
CA ALA A 21 15.11 -17.21 -9.13
C ALA A 21 15.34 -18.60 -9.78
N ALA A 22 15.41 -19.63 -8.94
CA ALA A 22 15.65 -21.03 -9.30
C ALA A 22 14.63 -21.57 -10.34
N PRO A 23 14.99 -22.62 -11.11
CA PRO A 23 14.18 -23.10 -12.22
C PRO A 23 13.04 -23.98 -11.70
N ASP A 24 11.86 -23.39 -11.53
CA ASP A 24 10.56 -24.01 -11.84
C ASP A 24 9.44 -23.07 -11.43
N SER A 25 9.18 -22.08 -12.29
CA SER A 25 7.84 -21.48 -12.34
C SER A 25 7.59 -21.05 -13.77
N THR A 26 6.84 -21.87 -14.51
CA THR A 26 6.21 -21.48 -15.76
C THR A 26 5.14 -20.42 -15.48
N VAL A 27 5.57 -19.18 -15.21
CA VAL A 27 4.68 -18.02 -15.11
C VAL A 27 4.61 -17.39 -16.50
N PRO A 28 3.42 -17.20 -17.09
CA PRO A 28 3.30 -16.53 -18.37
C PRO A 28 3.81 -15.08 -18.26
N LYS A 29 4.57 -14.63 -19.26
CA LYS A 29 4.93 -13.22 -19.46
C LYS A 29 3.66 -12.40 -19.75
N GLY A 30 2.96 -12.01 -18.70
CA GLY A 30 1.98 -10.92 -18.69
C GLY A 30 2.60 -9.68 -18.06
N SER A 31 2.24 -8.49 -18.54
CA SER A 31 2.66 -7.20 -17.96
C SER A 31 2.14 -7.07 -16.52
N GLU A 32 2.97 -7.33 -15.51
CA GLU A 32 2.58 -7.12 -14.11
C GLU A 32 2.45 -5.62 -13.79
N LEU A 33 1.40 -5.26 -13.05
CA LEU A 33 1.27 -3.93 -12.47
C LEU A 33 2.12 -3.87 -11.19
N VAL A 34 2.97 -2.85 -11.09
CA VAL A 34 3.84 -2.63 -9.92
C VAL A 34 3.42 -1.35 -9.22
N LEU A 35 2.97 -1.50 -7.98
CA LEU A 35 2.59 -0.41 -7.11
C LEU A 35 3.70 -0.18 -6.10
N GLU A 36 4.12 1.06 -5.91
CA GLU A 36 5.17 1.41 -4.95
C GLU A 36 4.78 2.63 -4.13
N SER A 37 5.16 2.59 -2.86
CA SER A 37 5.06 3.74 -1.97
C SER A 37 6.28 3.85 -1.08
N THR A 38 6.74 5.08 -0.85
CA THR A 38 7.71 5.39 0.19
C THR A 38 7.05 6.32 1.20
N THR A 39 7.07 5.95 2.47
CA THR A 39 6.54 6.75 3.58
C THR A 39 7.65 7.08 4.57
N HIS A 40 7.82 8.36 4.87
CA HIS A 40 8.78 8.84 5.87
C HIS A 40 8.04 9.15 7.17
N LEU A 41 8.33 8.39 8.23
CA LEU A 41 7.73 8.55 9.56
C LEU A 41 8.82 8.62 10.62
N PHE A 42 9.12 9.83 11.13
CA PHE A 42 9.96 10.07 12.33
C PHE A 42 11.07 9.04 12.58
N GLY A 43 12.15 9.11 11.80
CA GLY A 43 13.30 8.20 11.93
C GLY A 43 13.06 6.79 11.39
N ARG A 44 11.94 6.56 10.71
CA ARG A 44 11.61 5.32 10.00
C ARG A 44 11.33 5.66 8.54
N VAL A 45 11.80 4.81 7.65
CA VAL A 45 11.42 4.82 6.25
C VAL A 45 10.73 3.51 5.96
N PHE A 46 9.50 3.59 5.45
CA PHE A 46 8.73 2.44 5.02
C PHE A 46 8.65 2.47 3.50
N PHE A 47 9.17 1.42 2.86
CA PHE A 47 9.04 1.19 1.43
C PHE A 47 8.17 -0.03 1.23
N ALA A 48 7.05 0.14 0.53
CA ALA A 48 6.19 -0.97 0.13
C ALA A 48 6.14 -1.09 -1.38
N ARG A 49 6.14 -2.33 -1.86
CA ARG A 49 5.99 -2.69 -3.27
C ARG A 49 5.02 -3.85 -3.40
N GLU A 50 4.04 -3.69 -4.28
CA GLU A 50 3.10 -4.74 -4.62
C GLU A 50 3.20 -5.08 -6.10
N ARG A 51 3.27 -6.37 -6.41
CA ARG A 51 3.10 -6.89 -7.76
C ARG A 51 1.70 -7.45 -7.87
N VAL A 52 0.95 -6.89 -8.82
CA VAL A 52 -0.47 -7.14 -8.98
C VAL A 52 -0.72 -7.74 -10.36
N ASP A 53 -1.58 -8.75 -10.40
CA ASP A 53 -2.09 -9.30 -11.65
C ASP A 53 -3.01 -8.26 -12.31
N PRO A 54 -2.70 -7.80 -13.53
CA PRO A 54 -3.46 -6.71 -14.17
C PRO A 54 -4.90 -7.12 -14.53
N VAL A 55 -5.20 -8.42 -14.62
CA VAL A 55 -6.52 -8.91 -15.07
C VAL A 55 -7.54 -8.86 -13.94
N ASN A 56 -7.14 -9.24 -12.73
CA ASN A 56 -8.04 -9.39 -11.59
C ASN A 56 -7.63 -8.56 -10.37
N ALA A 57 -6.60 -7.72 -10.51
CA ALA A 57 -6.04 -6.88 -9.46
C ALA A 57 -5.55 -7.67 -8.21
N ARG A 58 -5.34 -8.98 -8.29
CA ARG A 58 -4.83 -9.78 -7.17
C ARG A 58 -3.35 -9.51 -6.93
N ALA A 59 -2.96 -9.26 -5.69
CA ALA A 59 -1.56 -9.21 -5.32
C ALA A 59 -0.94 -10.62 -5.45
N ARG A 60 0.15 -10.72 -6.21
CA ARG A 60 0.99 -11.93 -6.28
C ARG A 60 2.09 -11.88 -5.23
N ARG A 61 2.66 -10.69 -5.03
CA ARG A 61 3.75 -10.47 -4.10
C ARG A 61 3.68 -9.09 -3.47
N ILE A 62 3.78 -9.03 -2.16
CA ILE A 62 3.85 -7.78 -1.38
C ILE A 62 5.21 -7.76 -0.70
N VAL A 63 5.94 -6.66 -0.80
CA VAL A 63 7.24 -6.46 -0.16
C VAL A 63 7.17 -5.23 0.69
N ASP A 64 7.25 -5.41 2.00
CA ASP A 64 7.33 -4.34 2.98
C ASP A 64 8.77 -4.27 3.49
N THR A 65 9.40 -3.11 3.37
CA THR A 65 10.75 -2.87 3.87
C THR A 65 10.71 -1.70 4.83
N GLU A 66 11.24 -1.90 6.01
CA GLU A 66 11.37 -0.85 7.01
C GLU A 66 12.83 -0.69 7.41
N THR A 67 13.29 0.56 7.46
CA THR A 67 14.64 0.94 7.90
C THR A 67 14.57 2.13 8.88
N GLY A 68 15.69 2.42 9.54
CA GLY A 68 15.82 3.54 10.49
C GLY A 68 15.67 3.06 11.93
N ALA A 69 14.50 3.23 12.55
CA ALA A 69 14.26 2.77 13.93
C ALA A 69 13.93 1.27 14.04
N ARG A 70 13.52 0.62 12.95
CA ARG A 70 13.37 -0.85 12.85
C ARG A 70 13.92 -1.33 11.52
N PHE A 71 14.34 -2.59 11.47
CA PHE A 71 14.98 -3.18 10.31
C PHE A 71 14.35 -4.53 10.02
N HIS A 72 13.47 -4.57 9.03
CA HIS A 72 12.95 -5.83 8.51
C HIS A 72 12.54 -5.65 7.05
N ARG A 73 12.66 -6.72 6.29
CA ARG A 73 12.13 -6.84 4.95
C ARG A 73 11.24 -8.06 4.92
N LYS A 74 9.94 -7.85 4.74
CA LYS A 74 8.94 -8.90 4.66
C LYS A 74 8.52 -9.06 3.22
N THR A 75 8.57 -10.29 2.74
CA THR A 75 8.05 -10.68 1.44
C THR A 75 6.90 -11.63 1.66
N TYR A 76 5.70 -11.19 1.30
CA TYR A 76 4.51 -12.03 1.26
C TYR A 76 4.30 -12.52 -0.16
N THR A 77 4.32 -13.83 -0.35
CA THR A 77 3.96 -14.48 -1.62
C THR A 77 2.59 -15.11 -1.45
N LEU A 78 1.60 -14.64 -2.21
CA LEU A 78 0.23 -15.11 -2.12
C LEU A 78 0.06 -16.33 -3.02
N THR A 79 -0.47 -17.41 -2.47
CA THR A 79 -0.70 -18.67 -3.16
C THR A 79 -2.20 -18.93 -3.31
N ALA A 80 -2.59 -20.12 -3.79
CA ALA A 80 -3.99 -20.54 -3.79
C ALA A 80 -4.54 -20.85 -2.38
N HIS A 81 -3.68 -21.27 -1.45
CA HIS A 81 -4.11 -21.84 -0.15
C HIS A 81 -3.72 -20.98 1.07
N GLY A 82 -2.87 -19.98 0.87
CA GLY A 82 -2.35 -19.16 1.95
C GLY A 82 -1.25 -18.22 1.49
N LEU A 83 -0.54 -17.66 2.45
CA LEU A 83 0.62 -16.80 2.21
C LEU A 83 1.90 -17.47 2.72
N LEU A 84 2.96 -17.31 1.96
CA LEU A 84 4.33 -17.55 2.40
C LEU A 84 4.96 -16.22 2.79
N LEU A 85 5.47 -16.11 4.01
CA LEU A 85 6.20 -14.96 4.50
C LEU A 85 7.69 -15.32 4.63
N ASP A 86 8.52 -14.66 3.84
CA ASP A 86 9.97 -14.59 4.03
C ASP A 86 10.32 -13.26 4.69
N MET A 87 10.95 -13.32 5.85
CA MET A 87 11.42 -12.14 6.60
C MET A 87 12.94 -12.12 6.66
N LEU A 88 13.53 -10.99 6.28
CA LEU A 88 14.95 -10.70 6.39
C LEU A 88 15.18 -9.60 7.41
N GLU A 89 16.12 -9.80 8.33
CA GLU A 89 16.55 -8.85 9.34
C GLU A 89 18.08 -8.82 9.42
N PRO A 90 18.70 -7.70 9.81
CA PRO A 90 20.14 -7.67 10.03
C PRO A 90 20.52 -8.62 11.18
N ALA A 91 21.49 -9.50 10.97
CA ALA A 91 21.98 -10.40 12.01
C ALA A 91 22.82 -9.66 13.08
N SER A 92 23.34 -8.48 12.74
CA SER A 92 24.17 -7.64 13.61
C SER A 92 23.93 -6.14 13.38
N GLY A 93 24.42 -5.30 14.31
CA GLY A 93 24.39 -3.84 14.16
C GLY A 93 25.24 -3.30 13.00
N SER A 94 26.19 -4.08 12.48
CA SER A 94 26.92 -3.71 11.26
C SER A 94 26.08 -3.97 10.01
N GLU A 95 25.29 -5.05 10.01
CA GLU A 95 24.39 -5.35 8.89
C GLU A 95 23.24 -4.34 8.77
N SER A 96 22.80 -3.70 9.86
CA SER A 96 21.72 -2.69 9.80
C SER A 96 22.07 -1.47 8.95
N ARG A 97 23.37 -1.23 8.70
CA ARG A 97 23.87 -0.17 7.81
C ARG A 97 23.97 -0.61 6.34
N LEU A 98 23.82 -1.90 6.06
CA LEU A 98 23.84 -2.44 4.71
C LEU A 98 22.45 -2.32 4.07
N ALA A 99 22.41 -2.39 2.74
CA ALA A 99 21.17 -2.47 2.00
C ALA A 99 20.35 -3.71 2.44
N PRO A 100 19.00 -3.63 2.49
CA PRO A 100 18.15 -4.72 2.96
C PRO A 100 18.37 -6.08 2.30
N GLY A 101 18.82 -6.11 1.04
CA GLY A 101 19.17 -7.35 0.34
C GLY A 101 20.47 -8.03 0.80
N ARG A 102 21.18 -7.47 1.79
CA ARG A 102 22.44 -7.97 2.35
C ARG A 102 22.30 -8.45 3.79
N TRP A 103 21.12 -8.35 4.37
CA TRP A 103 20.83 -8.87 5.70
C TRP A 103 20.77 -10.40 5.67
N THR A 104 21.20 -11.05 6.76
CA THR A 104 21.41 -12.50 6.76
C THR A 104 20.54 -13.28 7.75
N ARG A 105 19.83 -12.61 8.67
CA ARG A 105 18.86 -13.31 9.54
C ARG A 105 17.57 -13.52 8.78
N GLU A 106 17.30 -14.76 8.42
CA GLU A 106 16.10 -15.15 7.68
C GLU A 106 15.11 -15.91 8.57
N THR A 107 13.82 -15.67 8.35
CA THR A 107 12.74 -16.48 8.92
C THR A 107 11.69 -16.70 7.85
N ARG A 108 11.23 -17.95 7.70
CA ARG A 108 10.17 -18.34 6.78
C ARG A 108 8.98 -18.90 7.54
N SER A 109 7.78 -18.52 7.14
CA SER A 109 6.54 -19.06 7.69
C SER A 109 5.46 -19.17 6.64
N PHE A 110 4.53 -20.11 6.83
CA PHE A 110 3.33 -20.24 6.00
C PHE A 110 2.10 -20.02 6.87
N THR A 111 1.14 -19.24 6.36
CA THR A 111 -0.15 -19.02 7.02
C THR A 111 -1.27 -19.38 6.05
N PRO A 112 -2.12 -20.38 6.35
CA PRO A 112 -3.26 -20.70 5.50
C PRO A 112 -4.27 -19.55 5.50
N TYR A 113 -5.04 -19.42 4.42
CA TYR A 113 -6.14 -18.45 4.42
C TYR A 113 -7.22 -18.84 5.44
N PRO A 114 -7.90 -17.84 6.04
CA PRO A 114 -8.97 -18.12 7.00
C PRO A 114 -10.14 -18.81 6.30
N ARG A 115 -10.81 -19.73 6.99
CA ARG A 115 -11.93 -20.53 6.44
C ARG A 115 -13.11 -19.69 5.95
N GLY A 116 -13.27 -18.46 6.46
CA GLY A 116 -14.30 -17.52 6.04
C GLY A 116 -14.02 -16.82 4.71
N LEU A 117 -12.83 -17.01 4.13
CA LEU A 117 -12.48 -16.43 2.83
C LEU A 117 -12.97 -17.36 1.71
N ALA A 118 -13.75 -16.80 0.78
CA ALA A 118 -14.19 -17.54 -0.40
C ALA A 118 -12.99 -18.01 -1.25
N GLU A 119 -13.11 -19.20 -1.84
CA GLU A 119 -12.12 -19.70 -2.78
C GLU A 119 -11.95 -18.73 -3.96
N GLY A 120 -10.71 -18.44 -4.34
CA GLY A 120 -10.40 -17.50 -5.42
C GLY A 120 -10.58 -16.02 -5.06
N ALA A 121 -10.93 -15.67 -3.81
CA ALA A 121 -11.06 -14.27 -3.40
C ALA A 121 -9.81 -13.43 -3.76
N VAL A 122 -10.05 -12.25 -4.31
CA VAL A 122 -8.99 -11.30 -4.68
C VAL A 122 -8.48 -10.64 -3.40
N ILE A 123 -7.21 -10.87 -3.09
CA ILE A 123 -6.51 -10.24 -1.96
C ILE A 123 -5.48 -9.27 -2.54
N ILE A 124 -5.45 -8.07 -1.98
CA ILE A 124 -4.50 -6.99 -2.31
C ILE A 124 -3.70 -6.62 -1.06
N GLY A 125 -2.62 -5.85 -1.20
CA GLY A 125 -1.97 -5.23 -0.06
C GLY A 125 -2.48 -3.80 0.20
N PRO A 126 -1.91 -3.10 1.18
CA PRO A 126 -2.32 -1.74 1.55
C PRO A 126 -2.16 -0.70 0.43
N ILE A 127 -1.19 -0.82 -0.48
CA ILE A 127 -1.09 0.05 -1.66
C ILE A 127 -2.14 -0.35 -2.69
N GLY A 128 -2.37 -1.65 -2.86
CA GLY A 128 -3.43 -2.16 -3.73
C GLY A 128 -4.82 -1.61 -3.34
N LEU A 129 -5.05 -1.30 -2.07
CA LEU A 129 -6.27 -0.62 -1.61
C LEU A 129 -6.43 0.77 -2.22
N LEU A 130 -5.33 1.54 -2.30
CA LEU A 130 -5.34 2.87 -2.94
C LEU A 130 -5.58 2.74 -4.45
N TYR A 131 -4.95 1.76 -5.08
CA TYR A 131 -5.20 1.47 -6.50
C TYR A 131 -6.65 1.06 -6.75
N ALA A 132 -7.24 0.22 -5.90
CA ALA A 132 -8.65 -0.17 -5.98
C ALA A 132 -9.58 1.04 -5.81
N ALA A 133 -9.27 1.96 -4.89
CA ALA A 133 -10.00 3.22 -4.75
C ALA A 133 -9.88 4.13 -5.98
N SER A 134 -8.75 4.10 -6.68
CA SER A 134 -8.54 4.80 -7.96
C SER A 134 -9.33 4.21 -9.12
N ALA A 135 -9.44 2.89 -9.16
CA ALA A 135 -10.28 2.20 -10.14
C ALA A 135 -11.78 2.36 -9.83
N ALA A 136 -12.13 2.58 -8.57
CA ALA A 136 -13.50 2.79 -8.14
C ALA A 136 -13.99 4.19 -8.53
N SER A 137 -15.15 4.25 -9.19
CA SER A 137 -15.82 5.51 -9.52
C SER A 137 -16.50 6.13 -8.29
N LEU A 138 -15.73 6.40 -7.23
CA LEU A 138 -16.20 7.09 -6.03
C LEU A 138 -16.37 8.58 -6.35
N THR A 139 -17.57 9.11 -6.14
CA THR A 139 -17.93 10.48 -6.55
C THR A 139 -18.71 11.27 -5.50
N ALA A 140 -19.48 10.59 -4.64
CA ALA A 140 -20.39 11.24 -3.70
C ALA A 140 -20.43 10.54 -2.33
N PRO A 141 -20.87 11.25 -1.27
CA PRO A 141 -21.10 10.65 0.03
C PRO A 141 -22.00 9.41 -0.04
N GLY A 142 -21.61 8.36 0.67
CA GLY A 142 -22.28 7.06 0.65
C GLY A 142 -21.68 6.06 -0.35
N ASP A 143 -20.97 6.53 -1.38
CA ASP A 143 -20.21 5.64 -2.25
C ASP A 143 -19.18 4.85 -1.44
N ALA A 144 -18.99 3.58 -1.78
CA ALA A 144 -18.06 2.73 -1.08
C ALA A 144 -17.48 1.63 -1.96
N ILE A 145 -16.30 1.16 -1.60
CA ILE A 145 -15.74 -0.11 -2.06
C ILE A 145 -15.40 -0.99 -0.89
N THR A 146 -15.52 -2.30 -1.10
CA THR A 146 -15.11 -3.31 -0.12
C THR A 146 -14.18 -4.30 -0.78
N VAL A 147 -13.01 -4.52 -0.17
CA VAL A 147 -11.94 -5.36 -0.71
C VAL A 147 -11.29 -6.17 0.41
N PHE A 148 -10.59 -7.25 0.05
CA PHE A 148 -9.76 -8.00 1.01
C PHE A 148 -8.32 -7.51 0.97
N VAL A 149 -7.81 -7.06 2.11
CA VAL A 149 -6.46 -6.51 2.26
C VAL A 149 -5.64 -7.42 3.15
N LEU A 150 -4.46 -7.84 2.68
CA LEU A 150 -3.48 -8.49 3.52
C LEU A 150 -2.79 -7.45 4.39
N VAL A 151 -2.93 -7.57 5.70
CA VAL A 151 -2.23 -6.76 6.69
C VAL A 151 -1.43 -7.69 7.59
N GLN A 152 -0.10 -7.62 7.47
CA GLN A 152 0.80 -8.60 8.09
C GLN A 152 0.46 -10.03 7.62
N THR A 153 0.02 -10.90 8.52
CA THR A 153 -0.39 -12.28 8.23
C THR A 153 -1.91 -12.48 8.28
N HIS A 154 -2.68 -11.39 8.38
CA HIS A 154 -4.14 -11.43 8.50
C HIS A 154 -4.81 -10.86 7.25
N VAL A 155 -5.94 -11.43 6.87
CA VAL A 155 -6.79 -10.90 5.80
C VAL A 155 -7.91 -10.10 6.45
N GLU A 156 -7.97 -8.82 6.13
CA GLU A 156 -8.99 -7.88 6.57
C GLU A 156 -9.98 -7.66 5.42
N GLN A 157 -11.28 -7.61 5.73
CA GLN A 157 -12.25 -7.02 4.82
C GLN A 157 -12.33 -5.53 5.12
N VAL A 158 -11.88 -4.72 4.16
CA VAL A 158 -11.78 -3.26 4.30
C VAL A 158 -12.80 -2.60 3.42
N THR A 159 -13.63 -1.75 4.01
CA THR A 159 -14.57 -0.88 3.31
C THR A 159 -14.05 0.55 3.36
N LEU A 160 -13.76 1.13 2.21
CA LEU A 160 -13.56 2.58 2.06
C LEU A 160 -14.88 3.21 1.68
N ARG A 161 -15.39 4.12 2.50
CA ARG A 161 -16.64 4.84 2.25
C ARG A 161 -16.38 6.33 2.14
N VAL A 162 -16.98 6.99 1.16
CA VAL A 162 -17.04 8.46 1.10
C VAL A 162 -17.98 8.94 2.21
N ASP A 163 -17.41 9.62 3.20
CA ASP A 163 -18.15 10.22 4.29
C ASP A 163 -18.73 11.58 3.87
N ARG A 164 -17.88 12.44 3.30
CA ARG A 164 -18.26 13.80 2.90
C ARG A 164 -17.35 14.34 1.80
N VAL A 165 -17.73 15.48 1.25
CA VAL A 165 -16.90 16.29 0.35
C VAL A 165 -16.37 17.50 1.13
N ALA A 166 -15.11 17.85 0.92
CA ALA A 166 -14.49 19.01 1.54
C ALA A 166 -13.56 19.72 0.56
N THR A 167 -13.51 21.05 0.64
CA THR A 167 -12.51 21.84 -0.09
C THR A 167 -11.16 21.70 0.60
N VAL A 168 -10.15 21.28 -0.14
CA VAL A 168 -8.78 21.09 0.37
C VAL A 168 -7.76 21.77 -0.54
N ALA A 169 -6.71 22.31 0.10
CA ALA A 169 -5.56 22.85 -0.59
C ALA A 169 -4.60 21.70 -0.94
N LEU A 170 -4.21 21.62 -2.20
CA LEU A 170 -3.15 20.76 -2.67
C LEU A 170 -1.81 21.47 -2.67
N ASP A 171 -0.78 20.71 -2.31
CA ASP A 171 0.62 21.11 -2.36
C ASP A 171 1.47 19.84 -2.54
N PHE A 172 1.78 19.48 -3.78
CA PHE A 172 2.62 18.32 -4.11
C PHE A 172 3.23 18.41 -5.51
N GLN A 173 4.21 17.54 -5.81
CA GLN A 173 4.80 17.42 -7.14
C GLN A 173 4.17 16.28 -7.96
N GLU A 174 3.63 16.61 -9.13
CA GLU A 174 3.16 15.65 -10.11
C GLU A 174 4.25 15.36 -11.14
N ARG A 175 4.49 14.08 -11.43
CA ARG A 175 5.44 13.63 -12.44
C ARG A 175 4.72 12.80 -13.50
N SER A 176 4.97 13.12 -14.76
CA SER A 176 4.39 12.43 -15.92
C SER A 176 5.44 12.32 -17.02
N GLY A 177 5.97 11.11 -17.24
CA GLY A 177 7.16 10.93 -18.07
C GLY A 177 8.34 11.74 -17.53
N SER A 178 8.93 12.60 -18.36
CA SER A 178 9.99 13.53 -17.95
C SER A 178 9.48 14.87 -17.42
N ALA A 179 8.17 15.14 -17.49
CA ALA A 179 7.59 16.39 -17.01
C ALA A 179 7.39 16.34 -15.49
N VAL A 180 7.75 17.44 -14.82
CA VAL A 180 7.49 17.68 -13.41
C VAL A 180 6.68 18.96 -13.29
N ARG A 181 5.59 18.91 -12.53
CA ARG A 181 4.71 20.05 -12.28
C ARG A 181 4.45 20.16 -10.78
N ASP A 182 4.66 21.35 -10.23
CA ASP A 182 4.20 21.65 -8.87
C ASP A 182 2.70 21.97 -8.89
N VAL A 183 1.93 21.31 -8.02
CA VAL A 183 0.48 21.45 -7.91
C VAL A 183 0.17 22.29 -6.66
N HIS A 184 -0.36 23.49 -6.88
CA HIS A 184 -0.82 24.41 -5.84
C HIS A 184 -2.23 24.90 -6.18
N GLU A 185 -3.25 24.16 -5.77
CA GLU A 185 -4.65 24.47 -6.13
C GLU A 185 -5.62 24.07 -5.01
N GLN A 186 -6.85 24.55 -5.10
CA GLN A 186 -7.95 24.12 -4.23
C GLN A 186 -8.86 23.20 -5.03
N LEU A 187 -9.30 22.09 -4.45
CA LEU A 187 -10.32 21.23 -5.07
C LEU A 187 -11.33 20.68 -4.06
N SER A 188 -12.47 20.25 -4.58
CA SER A 188 -13.47 19.49 -3.84
C SER A 188 -13.03 18.03 -3.72
N ALA A 189 -12.37 17.69 -2.62
CA ALA A 189 -11.88 16.34 -2.34
C ALA A 189 -12.95 15.49 -1.65
N LEU A 190 -12.84 14.18 -1.83
CA LEU A 190 -13.64 13.20 -1.10
C LEU A 190 -12.92 12.83 0.19
N LEU A 191 -13.62 12.89 1.32
CA LEU A 191 -13.11 12.35 2.58
C LEU A 191 -13.59 10.91 2.71
N LEU A 192 -12.66 9.97 2.61
CA LEU A 192 -12.91 8.54 2.75
C LEU A 192 -12.60 8.09 4.17
N VAL A 193 -13.43 7.23 4.73
CA VAL A 193 -13.19 6.55 6.01
C VAL A 193 -12.99 5.07 5.75
N ALA A 194 -11.93 4.51 6.33
CA ALA A 194 -11.65 3.08 6.27
C ALA A 194 -12.25 2.36 7.46
N HIS A 195 -13.14 1.42 7.18
CA HIS A 195 -13.66 0.46 8.16
C HIS A 195 -13.09 -0.90 7.86
N SER A 196 -12.47 -1.55 8.84
CA SER A 196 -11.89 -2.88 8.69
C SER A 196 -12.51 -3.86 9.66
N ARG A 197 -12.61 -5.11 9.21
CA ARG A 197 -12.94 -6.25 10.07
C ARG A 197 -12.10 -7.46 9.62
N PRO A 198 -11.54 -8.24 10.56
CA PRO A 198 -10.80 -9.42 10.19
C PRO A 198 -11.76 -10.46 9.60
N VAL A 199 -11.29 -11.19 8.58
CA VAL A 199 -12.05 -12.30 8.01
C VAL A 199 -12.12 -13.48 8.99
N ASP A 200 -11.07 -13.66 9.79
CA ASP A 200 -11.10 -14.56 10.94
C ASP A 200 -11.78 -13.86 12.14
N PRO A 201 -12.97 -14.30 12.57
CA PRO A 201 -13.69 -13.64 13.66
C PRO A 201 -13.01 -13.80 15.02
N SER A 202 -12.02 -14.69 15.15
CA SER A 202 -11.23 -14.86 16.38
C SER A 202 -10.06 -13.87 16.50
N SER A 203 -9.78 -13.11 15.43
CA SER A 203 -8.72 -12.10 15.40
C SER A 203 -9.28 -10.71 15.75
N GLU A 204 -8.43 -9.85 16.30
CA GLU A 204 -8.70 -8.40 16.37
C GLU A 204 -8.23 -7.73 15.06
N SER A 205 -8.88 -6.62 14.67
CA SER A 205 -8.43 -5.87 13.49
C SER A 205 -7.03 -5.32 13.73
N ALA A 206 -6.12 -5.63 12.83
CA ALA A 206 -4.77 -5.10 12.82
C ALA A 206 -4.58 -4.10 11.66
N PHE A 207 -5.67 -3.64 11.05
CA PHE A 207 -5.64 -2.84 9.83
C PHE A 207 -4.79 -1.59 10.00
N ARG A 208 -3.82 -1.48 9.09
CA ARG A 208 -2.92 -0.33 8.98
C ARG A 208 -2.58 -0.06 7.54
N ILE A 209 -2.51 1.22 7.19
CA ILE A 209 -1.98 1.70 5.92
C ILE A 209 -0.78 2.57 6.20
N PHE A 210 0.36 2.30 5.56
CA PHE A 210 1.62 3.04 5.77
C PHE A 210 2.03 3.20 7.24
N GLY A 211 1.73 2.20 8.07
CA GLY A 211 2.02 2.22 9.51
C GLY A 211 1.04 3.01 10.37
N LEU A 212 0.01 3.63 9.77
CA LEU A 212 -1.10 4.31 10.44
C LEU A 212 -2.24 3.32 10.70
N GLY A 213 -2.72 3.22 11.94
CA GLY A 213 -3.88 2.40 12.32
C GLY A 213 -4.97 3.19 13.03
N GLY A 214 -5.95 2.49 13.61
CA GLY A 214 -7.13 3.12 14.23
C GLY A 214 -8.08 3.68 13.18
N ASP A 215 -8.70 4.82 13.47
CA ASP A 215 -9.59 5.52 12.54
C ASP A 215 -8.77 6.14 11.40
N VAL A 216 -8.61 5.36 10.33
CA VAL A 216 -7.90 5.78 9.13
C VAL A 216 -8.84 6.54 8.21
N GLU A 217 -8.44 7.76 7.87
CA GLU A 217 -9.13 8.66 6.96
C GLU A 217 -8.23 9.00 5.78
N LEU A 218 -8.81 9.15 4.59
CA LEU A 218 -8.10 9.56 3.39
C LEU A 218 -8.79 10.79 2.81
N VAL A 219 -8.01 11.83 2.52
CA VAL A 219 -8.42 12.91 1.63
C VAL A 219 -8.06 12.48 0.22
N TRP A 220 -9.06 12.40 -0.64
CA TRP A 220 -8.94 11.83 -1.97
C TRP A 220 -9.21 12.89 -3.05
N ASP A 221 -8.29 13.02 -4.00
CA ASP A 221 -8.48 13.84 -5.20
C ASP A 221 -9.29 13.02 -6.23
N PRO A 222 -10.57 13.36 -6.50
CA PRO A 222 -11.39 12.61 -7.45
C PRO A 222 -10.99 12.84 -8.92
N VAL A 223 -10.26 13.93 -9.22
CA VAL A 223 -9.79 14.24 -10.58
C VAL A 223 -8.58 13.38 -10.92
N ARG A 224 -7.58 13.38 -10.04
CA ARG A 224 -6.35 12.58 -10.21
C ARG A 224 -6.47 11.16 -9.69
N ARG A 225 -7.55 10.86 -8.97
CA ARG A 225 -7.87 9.55 -8.38
C ARG A 225 -6.73 9.01 -7.53
N LEU A 226 -6.29 9.83 -6.57
CA LEU A 226 -5.20 9.49 -5.67
C LEU A 226 -5.42 10.08 -4.27
N PRO A 227 -4.81 9.50 -3.22
CA PRO A 227 -4.86 10.09 -1.89
C PRO A 227 -3.88 11.26 -1.79
N VAL A 228 -4.35 12.41 -1.31
CA VAL A 228 -3.53 13.60 -1.09
C VAL A 228 -3.15 13.78 0.38
N GLU A 229 -3.94 13.21 1.29
CA GLU A 229 -3.61 13.09 2.71
C GLU A 229 -4.16 11.78 3.25
N ILE A 230 -3.42 11.15 4.16
CA ILE A 230 -3.86 9.98 4.92
C ILE A 230 -3.67 10.31 6.40
N THR A 231 -4.73 10.21 7.17
CA THR A 231 -4.74 10.44 8.60
C THR A 231 -4.97 9.12 9.33
N GLY A 232 -4.25 8.92 10.43
CA GLY A 232 -4.46 7.77 11.30
C GLY A 232 -3.57 7.87 12.53
N SER A 233 -3.47 6.79 13.30
CA SER A 233 -2.75 6.77 14.57
C SER A 233 -1.46 5.95 14.52
N VAL A 234 -0.43 6.48 15.18
CA VAL A 234 0.84 5.79 15.46
C VAL A 234 0.99 5.67 16.97
N LYS A 235 1.31 4.46 17.47
CA LYS A 235 1.33 4.12 18.91
C LYS A 235 2.03 5.15 19.83
N VAL A 236 3.08 5.81 19.35
CA VAL A 236 3.88 6.77 20.14
C VAL A 236 3.45 8.23 19.91
N LEU A 237 2.90 8.55 18.74
CA LEU A 237 2.67 9.92 18.30
C LEU A 237 1.19 10.32 18.33
N GLY A 238 0.28 9.37 18.58
CA GLY A 238 -1.15 9.60 18.45
C GLY A 238 -1.53 9.81 16.99
N ARG A 239 -2.45 10.75 16.74
CA ARG A 239 -2.97 11.05 15.40
C ARG A 239 -1.94 11.80 14.56
N VAL A 240 -1.66 11.30 13.37
CA VAL A 240 -0.66 11.81 12.42
C VAL A 240 -1.31 12.02 11.06
N HIS A 241 -0.88 13.08 10.37
CA HIS A 241 -1.28 13.39 8.99
C HIS A 241 -0.09 13.13 8.06
N VAL A 242 -0.28 12.24 7.09
CA VAL A 242 0.67 11.95 6.03
C VAL A 242 0.18 12.61 4.75
N ARG A 243 0.90 13.62 4.26
CA ARG A 243 0.56 14.34 3.03
C ARG A 243 1.33 13.79 1.85
N LEU A 244 0.70 13.81 0.68
CA LEU A 244 1.36 13.49 -0.57
C LEU A 244 2.45 14.54 -0.84
N ALA A 245 3.69 14.10 -1.03
CA ALA A 245 4.77 14.98 -1.46
C ALA A 245 4.98 14.91 -2.97
N SER A 246 4.87 13.71 -3.53
CA SER A 246 4.92 13.52 -4.98
C SER A 246 4.11 12.32 -5.45
N ALA A 247 3.55 12.46 -6.65
CA ALA A 247 2.89 11.38 -7.38
C ALA A 247 3.51 11.24 -8.76
N THR A 248 3.84 10.01 -9.14
CA THR A 248 4.18 9.69 -10.53
C THR A 248 2.98 9.02 -11.18
N LEU A 249 2.36 9.73 -12.11
CA LEU A 249 1.21 9.30 -12.86
C LEU A 249 1.65 8.90 -14.27
N ARG A 250 0.87 8.03 -14.91
CA ARG A 250 1.06 7.77 -16.33
C ARG A 250 0.79 9.04 -17.12
N ALA A 251 1.53 9.22 -18.22
CA ALA A 251 1.15 10.20 -19.23
C ALA A 251 -0.28 9.88 -19.67
N GLY A 252 -1.22 10.77 -19.35
CA GLY A 252 -2.61 10.59 -19.71
C GLY A 252 -2.72 10.40 -21.23
N GLY A 253 -3.11 9.21 -21.64
CA GLY A 253 -3.86 9.08 -22.88
C GLY A 253 -5.18 9.78 -22.62
N VAL A 254 -5.34 10.98 -23.16
CA VAL A 254 -6.66 11.57 -23.37
C VAL A 254 -7.41 10.58 -24.25
N SER A 255 -8.46 9.97 -23.71
CA SER A 255 -9.50 9.32 -24.50
C SER A 255 -10.82 9.99 -24.18
#